data_AF-A0A8T3VX13-F1
#
_entry.id   AF-A0A8T3VX13-F1
#
_cell.length_a   1.000
_cell.length_b   1.000
_cell.length_c   1.000
_cell.angle_alpha   90.00
_cell.angle_beta   90.00
_cell.angle_gamma   90.00
#
_symmetry.space_group_name_H-M   'P 1'
#
loop_
_entity.id
_entity.type
_entity.pdbx_description
1 polymer ?
#
loop_
_entity_poly.entity_id
_entity_poly.type
_entity_poly.pdbx_seq_one_letter_code
_entity_poly.pdbx_strand_id
1 'polypeptide(L)'
;MSSDKNRPVIISIVAILNFLIGLFFLAGGIAMVLNIIDISTHIPEIAEYSALGGGILLLIGIIYLVIAGGMWNGWKIMWYIGVIVNGLSLIMGIASIFVGSFVGIIPLVIDAIILYYLFRPGVKEFFGI
;
A
#
# COMPACT_ATOMS: atom_id res chain seq x y z
N MET A 1 0.57 -4.72 -34.80
CA MET A 1 1.52 -3.99 -33.94
C MET A 1 1.11 -4.29 -32.51
N SER A 2 1.85 -5.14 -31.78
CA SER A 2 1.69 -5.21 -30.33
C SER A 2 2.08 -3.84 -29.80
N SER A 3 1.12 -3.08 -29.29
CA SER A 3 1.43 -1.87 -28.53
C SER A 3 2.27 -2.34 -27.35
N ASP A 4 3.59 -2.15 -27.43
CA ASP A 4 4.47 -2.26 -26.28
C ASP A 4 4.04 -1.16 -25.34
N LYS A 5 3.11 -1.54 -24.46
CA LYS A 5 2.52 -0.71 -23.44
C LYS A 5 3.62 -0.35 -22.45
N ASN A 6 4.38 0.69 -22.78
CA ASN A 6 5.51 1.13 -21.99
C ASN A 6 5.01 1.49 -20.59
N ARG A 7 5.49 0.73 -19.60
CA ARG A 7 5.07 0.91 -18.21
C ARG A 7 5.62 2.26 -17.74
N PRO A 8 4.78 3.16 -17.21
CA PRO A 8 5.25 4.42 -16.66
C PRO A 8 6.26 4.19 -15.53
N VAL A 9 7.39 4.89 -15.57
CA VAL A 9 8.49 4.72 -14.60
C VAL A 9 8.03 4.85 -13.16
N ILE A 10 7.12 5.79 -12.87
CA ILE A 10 6.55 5.98 -11.52
C ILE A 10 5.79 4.74 -11.06
N ILE A 11 5.05 4.05 -11.95
CA ILE A 11 4.32 2.84 -11.56
C ILE A 11 5.31 1.71 -11.25
N SER A 12 6.39 1.59 -12.01
CA SER A 12 7.45 0.63 -11.71
C SER A 12 8.11 0.92 -10.36
N ILE A 13 8.44 2.18 -10.07
CA ILE A 13 8.99 2.59 -8.77
C ILE A 13 8.02 2.23 -7.65
N VAL A 14 6.74 2.61 -7.77
CA VAL A 14 5.73 2.33 -6.74
C VAL A 14 5.53 0.83 -6.56
N ALA A 15 5.50 0.04 -7.64
CA ALA A 15 5.40 -1.42 -7.53
C ALA A 15 6.60 -2.03 -6.79
N ILE A 16 7.82 -1.58 -7.08
CA ILE A 16 9.03 -2.05 -6.37
C ILE A 16 8.99 -1.65 -4.90
N LEU A 17 8.59 -0.42 -4.59
CA LEU A 17 8.45 0.04 -3.20
C LEU A 17 7.44 -0.82 -2.43
N ASN A 18 6.25 -1.05 -2.99
CA ASN A 18 5.24 -1.90 -2.36
C ASN A 18 5.73 -3.34 -2.21
N PHE A 19 6.49 -3.87 -3.16
CA PHE A 19 7.08 -5.19 -3.07
C PHE A 19 8.05 -5.30 -1.88
N LEU A 20 8.98 -4.35 -1.75
CA LEU A 20 9.94 -4.31 -0.65
C LEU A 20 9.26 -4.15 0.71
N ILE A 21 8.25 -3.27 0.79
CA ILE A 21 7.44 -3.09 2.00
C ILE A 21 6.72 -4.39 2.36
N GLY A 22 6.13 -5.08 1.36
CA GLY A 22 5.47 -6.37 1.56
C GLY A 22 6.42 -7.44 2.09
N LEU A 23 7.63 -7.54 1.52
CA LEU A 23 8.66 -8.46 2.01
C LEU A 23 9.09 -8.15 3.44
N PHE A 24 9.26 -6.86 3.78
CA PHE A 24 9.59 -6.44 5.13
C PHE A 24 8.52 -6.86 6.14
N PHE A 25 7.23 -6.62 5.82
CA PHE A 25 6.12 -7.02 6.68
C PHE A 25 5.98 -8.54 6.81
N LEU A 26 6.19 -9.29 5.73
CA LEU A 26 6.22 -10.74 5.79
C LEU A 26 7.35 -11.24 6.68
N ALA A 27 8.57 -10.72 6.52
CA ALA A 27 9.70 -11.13 7.34
C ALA A 27 9.45 -10.84 8.82
N GLY A 28 8.92 -9.66 9.15
CA GLY A 28 8.55 -9.30 10.52
C GLY A 28 7.44 -10.20 11.09
N GLY A 29 6.37 -10.43 10.31
CA GLY A 29 5.27 -11.30 10.71
C GLY A 29 5.70 -12.75 10.92
N ILE A 30 6.51 -13.30 10.01
CA ILE A 30 7.09 -14.65 10.14
C ILE A 30 7.96 -14.72 11.40
N ALA A 31 8.85 -13.75 11.61
CA ALA A 31 9.71 -13.73 12.79
C ALA A 31 8.88 -13.71 14.08
N MET A 32 7.83 -12.90 14.18
CA MET A 32 6.95 -12.89 15.36
C MET A 32 6.24 -14.23 15.57
N VAL A 33 5.72 -14.84 14.49
CA VAL A 33 5.02 -16.13 14.57
C VAL A 33 5.95 -17.28 14.97
N LEU A 34 7.17 -17.34 14.42
CA LEU A 34 8.14 -18.38 14.75
C LEU A 34 8.61 -18.31 16.21
N ASN A 35 8.62 -17.11 16.80
CA ASN A 35 9.02 -16.91 18.20
C ASN A 35 7.85 -17.09 19.20
N ILE A 36 6.63 -17.45 18.77
CA ILE A 36 5.48 -17.59 19.68
C ILE A 36 5.74 -18.58 20.80
N ILE A 37 6.38 -19.73 20.51
CA ILE A 37 6.65 -20.76 21.52
C ILE A 37 7.55 -20.19 22.61
N ASP A 38 8.63 -19.52 22.24
CA ASP A 38 9.60 -18.94 23.18
C ASP A 38 8.99 -17.80 24.00
N ILE A 39 8.14 -16.97 23.37
CA ILE A 39 7.39 -15.92 24.07
C ILE A 39 6.38 -16.54 25.04
N SER A 40 5.69 -17.61 24.65
CA SER A 40 4.68 -18.26 25.48
C SER A 40 5.25 -18.91 26.74
N THR A 41 6.51 -19.33 26.71
CA THR A 41 7.19 -19.94 27.86
C THR A 41 7.80 -18.91 28.82
N HIS A 42 8.31 -17.79 28.30
CA HIS A 42 9.00 -16.77 29.13
C HIS A 42 8.11 -15.59 29.55
N ILE A 43 7.14 -15.20 28.71
CA ILE A 43 6.26 -14.04 28.93
C ILE A 43 4.83 -14.37 28.44
N PRO A 44 4.10 -15.26 29.13
CA PRO A 44 2.82 -15.77 28.66
C PRO A 44 1.75 -14.68 28.48
N GLU A 45 1.84 -13.58 29.23
CA GLU A 45 0.91 -12.44 29.18
C GLU A 45 0.87 -11.73 27.82
N ILE A 46 1.97 -11.77 27.05
CA ILE A 46 2.06 -11.11 25.74
C ILE A 46 1.94 -12.07 24.54
N ALA A 47 1.88 -13.37 24.78
CA ALA A 47 1.95 -14.39 23.72
C ALA A 47 0.79 -14.28 22.73
N GLU A 48 -0.43 -14.04 23.21
CA GLU A 48 -1.62 -13.84 22.37
C GLU A 48 -1.49 -12.58 21.48
N TYR A 49 -0.99 -11.49 22.04
CA TYR A 49 -0.76 -10.24 21.31
C TYR A 49 0.33 -10.41 20.24
N SER A 50 1.38 -11.19 20.52
CA SER A 50 2.42 -11.51 19.55
C SER A 50 1.86 -12.33 18.38
N ALA A 51 1.03 -13.32 18.66
CA ALA A 51 0.39 -14.15 17.62
C ALA A 51 -0.54 -13.33 16.73
N LEU A 52 -1.39 -12.49 17.33
CA LEU A 52 -2.27 -11.58 16.60
C LEU A 52 -1.48 -10.55 15.79
N GLY A 53 -0.46 -9.94 16.41
CA GLY A 53 0.42 -8.97 15.76
C GLY A 53 1.14 -9.58 14.55
N GLY A 54 1.73 -10.76 14.71
CA GLY A 54 2.37 -11.51 13.62
C GLY A 54 1.39 -11.80 12.48
N GLY A 55 0.19 -12.30 12.79
CA GLY A 55 -0.86 -12.54 11.80
C GLY A 55 -1.28 -11.29 11.02
N ILE A 56 -1.42 -10.14 11.71
CA ILE A 56 -1.74 -8.86 11.08
C ILE A 56 -0.61 -8.41 10.14
N LEU A 57 0.64 -8.50 10.58
CA LEU A 57 1.80 -8.13 9.74
C LEU A 57 1.89 -9.02 8.49
N LEU A 58 1.60 -10.32 8.61
CA LEU A 58 1.55 -11.22 7.47
C LEU A 58 0.45 -10.80 6.48
N LEU A 59 -0.75 -10.51 6.97
CA LEU A 59 -1.86 -10.07 6.13
C LEU A 59 -1.52 -8.75 5.39
N ILE A 60 -0.96 -7.78 6.11
CA ILE A 60 -0.49 -6.51 5.54
C ILE A 60 0.56 -6.77 4.46
N GLY A 61 1.55 -7.63 4.74
CA GLY A 61 2.59 -8.01 3.77
C GLY A 61 2.01 -8.60 2.49
N ILE A 62 1.04 -9.52 2.61
CA ILE A 62 0.35 -10.11 1.45
C ILE A 62 -0.39 -9.03 0.65
N ILE A 63 -1.11 -8.12 1.31
CA ILE A 63 -1.82 -7.03 0.63
C ILE A 63 -0.84 -6.17 -0.18
N TYR A 64 0.30 -5.79 0.40
CA TYR A 64 1.35 -5.03 -0.28
C TYR A 64 1.91 -5.77 -1.50
N LEU A 65 2.14 -7.07 -1.41
CA LEU A 65 2.60 -7.89 -2.54
C LEU A 65 1.54 -8.01 -3.64
N VAL A 66 0.26 -8.14 -3.28
CA VAL A 66 -0.85 -8.15 -4.24
C VAL A 66 -0.94 -6.81 -4.97
N ILE A 67 -0.80 -5.68 -4.25
CA ILE A 67 -0.77 -4.35 -4.85
C ILE A 67 0.44 -4.22 -5.78
N ALA A 68 1.64 -4.61 -5.32
CA ALA A 68 2.85 -4.58 -6.13
C ALA A 68 2.69 -5.39 -7.42
N GLY A 69 2.18 -6.62 -7.34
CA GLY A 69 1.90 -7.47 -8.49
C GLY A 69 0.85 -6.87 -9.42
N GLY A 70 -0.23 -6.31 -8.87
CA GLY A 70 -1.27 -5.67 -9.65
C GLY A 70 -0.78 -4.42 -10.39
N MET A 71 0.04 -3.60 -9.74
CA MET A 71 0.66 -2.41 -10.35
C MET A 71 1.71 -2.80 -11.39
N TRP A 72 2.51 -3.84 -11.14
CA TRP A 72 3.53 -4.31 -12.09
C TRP A 72 2.93 -4.85 -13.39
N ASN A 73 1.78 -5.51 -13.29
CA ASN A 73 1.05 -6.12 -14.41
C ASN A 73 -0.02 -5.21 -15.04
N GLY A 74 -0.27 -4.02 -14.48
CA GLY A 74 -1.25 -3.08 -15.02
C GLY A 74 -2.70 -3.55 -14.89
N TRP A 75 -3.07 -4.19 -13.78
CA TRP A 75 -4.45 -4.62 -13.55
C TRP A 75 -5.39 -3.41 -13.42
N LYS A 76 -6.48 -3.39 -14.21
CA LYS A 76 -7.51 -2.32 -14.21
C LYS A 76 -7.96 -1.94 -12.80
N ILE A 77 -8.16 -2.93 -11.93
CA ILE A 77 -8.64 -2.72 -10.54
C ILE A 77 -7.68 -1.85 -9.71
N MET A 78 -6.37 -1.92 -9.94
CA MET A 78 -5.39 -1.15 -9.16
C MET A 78 -5.50 0.34 -9.41
N TRP A 79 -5.87 0.73 -10.64
CA TRP A 79 -6.16 2.13 -10.94
C TRP A 79 -7.38 2.63 -10.15
N TYR A 80 -8.47 1.87 -10.14
CA TYR A 80 -9.68 2.24 -9.39
C TYR A 80 -9.42 2.33 -7.89
N ILE A 81 -8.69 1.36 -7.32
CA ILE A 81 -8.29 1.40 -5.91
C ILE A 81 -7.46 2.66 -5.64
N GLY A 82 -6.46 2.96 -6.47
CA GLY A 82 -5.64 4.16 -6.34
C GLY A 82 -6.47 5.44 -6.35
N VAL A 83 -7.40 5.58 -7.32
CA VAL A 83 -8.28 6.75 -7.42
C VAL A 83 -9.20 6.88 -6.22
N ILE A 84 -9.83 5.78 -5.78
CA ILE A 84 -10.76 5.80 -4.65
C ILE A 84 -10.02 6.15 -3.35
N VAL A 85 -8.90 5.48 -3.07
CA VAL A 85 -8.13 5.69 -1.83
C VAL A 85 -7.59 7.10 -1.75
N ASN A 86 -6.93 7.58 -2.81
CA ASN A 86 -6.38 8.94 -2.81
C ASN A 86 -7.49 10.00 -2.83
N GLY A 87 -8.61 9.74 -3.52
CA GLY A 87 -9.77 10.64 -3.54
C GLY A 87 -10.40 10.79 -2.16
N LEU A 88 -10.59 9.68 -1.44
CA LEU A 88 -11.08 9.69 -0.06
C LEU A 88 -10.08 10.38 0.88
N SER A 89 -8.79 10.06 0.77
CA SER A 89 -7.74 10.69 1.58
C SER A 89 -7.72 12.22 1.37
N LEU A 90 -7.86 12.68 0.13
CA LEU A 90 -7.95 14.10 -0.20
C LEU A 90 -9.17 14.76 0.44
N ILE A 91 -10.37 14.16 0.33
CA ILE A 91 -11.60 14.68 0.95
C ILE A 91 -11.45 14.78 2.47
N MET A 92 -10.91 13.73 3.11
CA MET A 92 -10.70 13.69 4.56
C MET A 92 -9.66 14.71 5.01
N GLY A 93 -8.57 14.86 4.26
CA GLY A 93 -7.55 15.86 4.53
C GLY A 93 -8.11 17.28 4.43
N ILE A 94 -8.91 17.58 3.41
CA ILE A 94 -9.58 18.87 3.26
C ILE A 94 -10.54 19.11 4.45
N ALA A 95 -11.35 18.11 4.81
CA ALA A 95 -12.26 18.19 5.95
C ALA A 95 -11.52 18.48 7.26
N SER A 96 -10.34 17.89 7.46
CA SER A 96 -9.54 18.07 8.68
C SER A 96 -9.06 19.52 8.89
N ILE A 97 -8.82 20.26 7.79
CA ILE A 97 -8.41 21.67 7.84
C ILE A 97 -9.53 22.54 8.40
N PHE A 98 -10.79 22.25 8.07
CA PHE A 98 -11.95 22.98 8.60
C PHE A 98 -12.17 22.77 10.10
N VAL A 99 -11.60 21.71 10.68
CA VAL A 99 -11.63 21.42 12.13
C VAL A 99 -10.34 21.91 12.82
N GLY A 100 -9.49 22.65 12.12
CA GLY A 100 -8.27 23.27 12.67
C GLY A 100 -7.04 22.36 12.70
N SER A 101 -7.07 21.19 12.05
CA SER A 101 -5.91 20.31 11.94
C SER A 101 -5.13 20.58 10.65
N PHE A 102 -3.89 21.05 10.80
CA PHE A 102 -2.97 21.28 9.68
C PHE A 102 -1.94 20.14 9.50
N VAL A 103 -2.03 19.09 10.32
CA VAL A 103 -1.10 17.95 10.31
C VAL A 103 -1.10 17.22 8.96
N GLY A 104 -2.17 17.38 8.16
CA GLY A 104 -2.38 16.68 6.89
C GLY A 104 -1.99 17.43 5.61
N ILE A 105 -1.40 18.63 5.65
CA ILE A 105 -1.17 19.41 4.40
C ILE A 105 -0.22 18.67 3.44
N ILE A 106 0.90 18.13 3.95
CA ILE A 106 1.88 17.44 3.10
C ILE A 106 1.26 16.17 2.46
N PRO A 107 0.64 15.25 3.24
CA PRO A 107 -0.11 14.12 2.66
C PRO A 107 -1.15 14.55 1.61
N LEU A 108 -1.89 15.62 1.89
CA LEU A 108 -2.93 16.12 0.99
C LEU A 108 -2.38 16.60 -0.37
N VAL A 109 -1.23 17.27 -0.37
CA VAL A 109 -0.55 17.66 -1.62
C VAL A 109 -0.05 16.42 -2.37
N ILE A 110 0.49 15.43 -1.66
CA ILE A 110 0.94 14.16 -2.26
C ILE A 110 -0.25 13.43 -2.91
N ASP A 111 -1.39 13.31 -2.21
CA ASP A 111 -2.61 12.67 -2.73
C ASP A 111 -3.11 13.37 -3.99
N ALA A 112 -3.09 14.71 -4.01
CA ALA A 112 -3.47 15.50 -5.17
C ALA A 112 -2.55 15.24 -6.38
N ILE A 113 -1.23 15.16 -6.15
CA ILE A 113 -0.24 14.85 -7.19
C ILE A 113 -0.43 13.43 -7.73
N ILE A 114 -0.65 12.45 -6.84
CA ILE A 114 -0.88 11.04 -7.21
C ILE A 114 -2.15 10.92 -8.05
N LEU A 115 -3.26 11.55 -7.63
CA LEU A 115 -4.50 11.59 -8.41
C LEU A 115 -4.25 12.18 -9.79
N TYR A 116 -3.67 13.37 -9.86
CA TYR A 116 -3.34 14.01 -11.13
C TYR A 116 -2.52 13.08 -12.04
N TYR A 117 -1.55 12.36 -11.48
CA TYR A 117 -0.73 11.40 -12.23
C TYR A 117 -1.53 10.19 -12.72
N LEU A 118 -2.41 9.62 -11.89
CA LEU A 118 -3.28 8.50 -12.25
C LEU A 118 -4.19 8.83 -13.44
N PHE A 119 -4.59 10.09 -13.59
CA PHE A 119 -5.42 10.53 -14.71
C PHE A 119 -4.65 10.80 -16.02
N ARG A 120 -3.32 10.72 -16.03
CA ARG A 120 -2.53 10.91 -17.26
C ARG A 120 -2.83 9.80 -18.29
N PRO A 121 -2.88 10.14 -19.60
CA PRO A 121 -3.19 9.17 -20.66
C PRO A 121 -2.31 7.92 -20.63
N GLY A 122 -0.99 8.07 -20.46
CA GLY A 122 -0.08 6.90 -20.42
C GLY A 122 -0.29 5.97 -19.22
N VAL A 123 -0.81 6.49 -18.10
CA VAL A 123 -1.12 5.67 -16.91
C VAL A 123 -2.43 4.92 -17.12
N LYS A 124 -3.48 5.61 -17.58
CA LYS A 124 -4.76 4.98 -17.93
C LYS A 124 -4.58 3.91 -19.00
N GLU A 125 -3.83 4.24 -20.05
CA GLU A 125 -3.47 3.29 -21.09
C GLU A 125 -2.81 2.08 -20.46
N PHE A 126 -1.76 2.23 -19.65
CA PHE A 126 -1.07 1.13 -18.97
C PHE A 126 -2.02 0.22 -18.16
N PHE A 127 -3.01 0.78 -17.46
CA PHE A 127 -4.02 -0.01 -16.76
C PHE A 127 -5.15 -0.56 -17.65
N GLY A 128 -5.24 -0.13 -18.92
CA GLY A 128 -6.25 -0.56 -19.87
C GLY A 128 -7.61 0.12 -19.65
N ILE A 129 -7.56 1.38 -19.24
CA ILE A 129 -8.70 2.28 -18.99
C ILE A 129 -8.75 3.35 -20.07
#